data_AF-K7WKX4-F1
#
_entry.id   AF-K7WKX4-F1
#
_cell.length_a   1.000
_cell.length_b   1.000
_cell.length_c   1.000
_cell.angle_alpha   90.00
_cell.angle_beta   90.00
_cell.angle_gamma   90.00
#
_symmetry.space_group_name_H-M   'P 1'
#
loop_
_entity.id
_entity.type
_entity.pdbx_description
1 polymer ?
#
loop_
_entity_poly.entity_id
_entity_poly.type
_entity_poly.pdbx_seq_one_letter_code
_entity_poly.pdbx_strand_id
1 'polypeptide(L)'
;MKISKIIVFVNVLAINSVLFPMTAQAETIDGATVLGGVDIDKYCQDRFGPGSESARAEETAWGWRCRIREDLVTISMDNVCRFQYNQGAKSHTKNERDPFSWVCLQK
;
A
#
# COMPACT_ATOMS: atom_id res chain seq x y z
N MET A 1 -32.09 38.81 -48.26
CA MET A 1 -30.64 38.58 -48.02
C MET A 1 -30.23 39.57 -46.93
N LYS A 2 -29.73 39.25 -45.73
CA LYS A 2 -29.15 38.07 -45.08
C LYS A 2 -29.55 38.09 -43.59
N ILE A 3 -29.66 36.90 -43.00
CA ILE A 3 -29.95 36.63 -41.59
C ILE A 3 -28.70 36.89 -40.75
N SER A 4 -28.83 37.45 -39.54
CA SER A 4 -27.86 37.20 -38.48
C SER A 4 -28.58 36.97 -37.16
N LYS A 5 -28.64 35.69 -36.78
CA LYS A 5 -29.06 35.18 -35.48
C LYS A 5 -27.81 35.10 -34.62
N ILE A 6 -27.81 35.68 -33.43
CA ILE A 6 -27.14 35.08 -32.27
C ILE A 6 -28.02 35.37 -31.05
N ILE A 7 -28.85 34.40 -30.70
CA ILE A 7 -29.49 34.28 -29.39
C ILE A 7 -28.71 33.18 -28.69
N VAL A 8 -27.99 33.51 -27.60
CA VAL A 8 -27.45 32.50 -26.68
C VAL A 8 -28.31 32.57 -25.41
N PHE A 9 -29.34 31.73 -25.37
CA PHE A 9 -30.01 31.32 -24.14
C PHE A 9 -29.68 29.85 -23.93
N VAL A 10 -28.92 29.51 -22.89
CA VAL A 10 -29.09 28.32 -22.02
C VAL A 10 -28.32 28.68 -20.73
N ASN A 11 -28.92 29.15 -19.62
CA ASN A 11 -29.87 28.52 -18.69
C ASN A 11 -29.31 27.29 -17.95
N VAL A 12 -29.75 27.13 -16.69
CA VAL A 12 -29.42 26.04 -15.74
C VAL A 12 -28.15 26.24 -14.91
N LEU A 13 -28.29 27.03 -13.84
CA LEU A 13 -27.62 26.76 -12.57
C LEU A 13 -28.21 25.46 -11.99
N ALA A 14 -27.53 24.34 -12.21
CA ALA A 14 -27.74 23.12 -11.44
C ALA A 14 -26.38 22.70 -10.90
N ILE A 15 -26.14 22.98 -9.63
CA ILE A 15 -25.05 22.38 -8.87
C ILE A 15 -25.48 20.94 -8.62
N ASN A 16 -25.28 20.07 -9.62
CA ASN A 16 -25.40 18.63 -9.40
C ASN A 16 -24.18 18.21 -8.58
N SER A 17 -24.36 18.21 -7.26
CA SER A 17 -23.48 17.55 -6.31
C SER A 17 -23.53 16.04 -6.60
N VAL A 18 -22.80 15.59 -7.62
CA VAL A 18 -22.63 14.17 -7.87
C VAL A 18 -21.77 13.65 -6.72
N LEU A 19 -22.44 13.10 -5.71
CA LEU A 19 -21.88 12.14 -4.78
C LEU A 19 -21.45 10.94 -5.62
N PHE A 20 -20.25 10.96 -6.19
CA PHE A 20 -19.65 9.75 -6.71
C PHE A 20 -19.31 8.88 -5.48
N PRO A 21 -19.97 7.73 -5.26
CA PRO A 21 -19.47 6.80 -4.27
C PRO A 21 -18.06 6.42 -4.74
N MET A 22 -17.06 6.77 -3.93
CA MET A 22 -15.71 6.29 -4.13
C MET A 22 -15.75 4.79 -3.86
N THR A 23 -16.08 4.01 -4.89
CA THR A 23 -15.97 2.56 -4.82
C THR A 23 -14.48 2.27 -4.71
N ALA A 24 -14.03 1.94 -3.50
CA ALA A 24 -12.68 1.46 -3.27
C ALA A 24 -12.49 0.19 -4.11
N GLN A 25 -11.78 0.31 -5.23
CA GLN A 25 -11.40 -0.84 -6.02
C GLN A 25 -10.24 -1.52 -5.29
N ALA A 26 -10.36 -2.81 -5.02
CA ALA A 26 -9.25 -3.59 -4.52
C ALA A 26 -8.14 -3.59 -5.58
N GLU A 27 -6.96 -3.08 -5.22
CA GLU A 27 -5.80 -3.16 -6.10
C GLU A 27 -5.44 -4.64 -6.29
N THR A 28 -5.15 -5.03 -7.53
CA THR A 28 -4.68 -6.38 -7.85
C THR A 28 -3.35 -6.34 -8.59
N ILE A 29 -2.44 -7.25 -8.25
CA ILE A 29 -1.15 -7.44 -8.92
C ILE A 29 -1.11 -8.88 -9.43
N ASP A 30 -0.96 -9.06 -10.74
CA ASP A 30 -0.94 -10.38 -11.40
C ASP A 30 -2.08 -11.32 -10.99
N GLY A 31 -3.29 -10.74 -10.82
CA GLY A 31 -4.49 -11.47 -10.41
C GLY A 31 -4.58 -11.80 -8.92
N ALA A 32 -3.60 -11.39 -8.10
CA ALA A 32 -3.67 -11.46 -6.65
C ALA A 32 -4.19 -10.14 -6.06
N THR A 33 -4.98 -10.23 -4.98
CA THR A 33 -5.51 -9.06 -4.26
C THR A 33 -4.44 -8.46 -3.36
N VAL A 34 -4.26 -7.13 -3.40
CA VAL A 34 -3.39 -6.39 -2.47
C VAL A 34 -4.13 -6.22 -1.14
N LEU A 35 -3.54 -6.77 -0.08
CA LEU A 35 -4.06 -6.64 1.29
C LEU A 35 -3.64 -5.33 1.95
N GLY A 36 -2.46 -4.81 1.58
CA GLY A 36 -1.90 -3.57 2.09
C GLY A 36 -0.38 -3.64 2.24
N GLY A 37 0.20 -2.63 2.89
CA GLY A 37 1.62 -2.58 3.23
C GLY A 37 1.99 -3.47 4.41
N VAL A 38 3.27 -3.44 4.79
CA VAL A 38 3.84 -4.18 5.92
C VAL A 38 4.10 -3.27 7.13
N ASP A 39 3.85 -3.78 8.33
CA ASP A 39 4.22 -3.19 9.61
C ASP A 39 5.33 -4.05 10.25
N ILE A 40 6.57 -3.68 9.94
CA ILE A 40 7.75 -4.44 10.34
C ILE A 40 8.06 -4.18 11.82
N ASP A 41 7.82 -2.97 12.33
CA ASP A 41 8.00 -2.65 13.75
C ASP A 41 7.15 -3.55 14.63
N LYS A 42 5.86 -3.67 14.29
CA LYS A 42 4.95 -4.55 15.03
C LYS A 42 5.37 -6.01 14.96
N TYR A 43 5.84 -6.48 13.80
CA TYR A 43 6.37 -7.84 13.67
C TYR A 43 7.62 -8.05 14.54
N CYS A 44 8.54 -7.09 14.56
CA CYS A 44 9.75 -7.17 15.39
C CYS A 44 9.40 -7.22 16.88
N GLN A 45 8.47 -6.37 17.32
CA GLN A 45 8.02 -6.32 18.71
C GLN A 45 7.32 -7.60 19.15
N ASP A 46 6.47 -8.18 18.30
CA ASP A 46 5.79 -9.44 18.59
C ASP A 46 6.79 -10.61 18.64
N ARG A 47 7.70 -10.68 17.67
CA ARG A 47 8.62 -11.82 17.51
C ARG A 47 9.76 -11.82 18.52
N PHE A 48 10.28 -10.65 18.89
CA PHE A 48 11.53 -10.52 19.67
C PHE A 48 11.34 -9.73 20.98
N GLY A 49 10.18 -9.13 21.20
CA GLY A 49 9.83 -8.39 22.41
C GLY A 49 9.74 -6.87 22.19
N PRO A 50 9.14 -6.14 23.15
CA PRO A 50 8.76 -4.73 22.97
C PRO A 50 9.94 -3.76 22.79
N GLY A 51 11.17 -4.19 23.09
CA GLY A 51 12.39 -3.40 22.85
C GLY A 51 13.00 -3.58 21.46
N SER A 52 12.37 -4.35 20.58
CA SER A 52 12.82 -4.56 19.21
C SER A 52 12.09 -3.64 18.24
N GLU A 53 12.78 -3.22 17.19
CA GLU A 53 12.26 -2.28 16.19
C GLU A 53 12.70 -2.71 14.79
N SER A 54 12.04 -2.17 13.76
CA SER A 54 12.50 -2.31 12.38
C SER A 54 13.75 -1.45 12.16
N ALA A 55 14.64 -1.96 11.33
CA ALA A 55 15.83 -1.25 10.90
C ALA A 55 16.13 -1.58 9.45
N ARG A 56 16.88 -0.71 8.79
CA ARG A 56 17.40 -0.93 7.44
C ARG A 56 18.91 -1.14 7.51
N ALA A 57 19.37 -2.25 6.95
CA ALA A 57 20.78 -2.53 6.69
C ALA A 57 21.26 -1.87 5.39
N GLU A 58 20.34 -1.58 4.47
CA GLU A 58 20.57 -0.93 3.19
C GLU A 58 19.29 -0.22 2.71
N GLU A 59 19.44 0.74 1.79
CA GLU A 59 18.34 1.55 1.24
C GLU A 59 17.69 0.88 0.02
N THR A 60 17.32 -0.39 0.16
CA THR A 60 16.59 -1.17 -0.85
C THR A 60 15.44 -1.95 -0.21
N ALA A 61 14.56 -2.54 -1.02
CA ALA A 61 13.52 -3.46 -0.52
C ALA A 61 14.11 -4.60 0.34
N TRP A 62 15.36 -5.02 0.10
CA TRP A 62 15.97 -6.17 0.75
C TRP A 62 16.64 -5.83 2.10
N GLY A 63 16.67 -4.54 2.48
CA GLY A 63 17.43 -4.06 3.63
C GLY A 63 16.76 -4.23 4.99
N TRP A 64 15.50 -4.61 5.05
CA TRP A 64 14.75 -4.66 6.30
C TRP A 64 15.22 -5.75 7.26
N ARG A 65 15.41 -5.37 8.52
CA ARG A 65 15.86 -6.18 9.64
C ARG A 65 15.01 -5.85 10.86
N CYS A 66 15.04 -6.74 11.85
CA CYS A 66 14.71 -6.35 13.22
C CYS A 66 16.00 -6.00 13.95
N ARG A 67 16.02 -4.84 14.61
CA ARG A 67 17.05 -4.49 15.57
C ARG A 67 16.68 -5.04 16.94
N ILE A 68 17.61 -5.78 17.55
CA ILE A 68 17.49 -6.32 18.90
C ILE A 68 18.73 -5.86 19.66
N ARG A 69 18.58 -4.82 20.48
CA ARG A 69 19.73 -4.09 21.05
C ARG A 69 20.65 -3.61 19.93
N GLU A 70 21.88 -4.10 19.83
CA GLU A 70 22.85 -3.74 18.79
C GLU A 70 22.79 -4.66 17.55
N ASP A 71 22.11 -5.81 17.64
CA ASP A 71 22.08 -6.81 16.58
C ASP A 71 21.02 -6.53 15.51
N LEU A 72 21.38 -6.76 14.24
CA LEU A 72 20.45 -6.72 13.11
C LEU A 72 20.12 -8.14 12.65
N VAL A 73 18.87 -8.54 12.85
CA VAL A 73 18.36 -9.87 12.49
C VAL A 73 17.60 -9.82 11.17
N THR A 74 17.99 -10.68 10.22
CA THR A 74 17.28 -10.84 8.96
C THR A 74 15.90 -11.41 9.18
N ILE A 75 14.91 -10.83 8.49
CA ILE A 75 13.51 -11.23 8.55
C ILE A 75 13.02 -11.68 7.18
N SER A 76 11.99 -12.52 7.18
CA SER A 76 11.26 -12.91 5.98
C SER A 76 10.02 -12.05 5.83
N MET A 77 9.89 -11.34 4.70
CA MET A 77 8.70 -10.55 4.41
C MET A 77 7.44 -11.40 4.28
N ASP A 78 7.55 -12.64 3.82
CA ASP A 78 6.46 -13.60 3.85
C ASP A 78 5.94 -13.84 5.27
N ASN A 79 6.84 -13.92 6.26
CA ASN A 79 6.43 -14.08 7.66
C ASN A 79 5.81 -12.81 8.23
N VAL A 80 6.30 -11.62 7.84
CA VAL A 80 5.68 -10.33 8.21
C VAL A 80 4.24 -10.27 7.68
N CYS A 81 4.03 -10.60 6.40
CA CYS A 81 2.69 -10.63 5.80
C CYS A 81 1.76 -11.64 6.48
N ARG A 82 2.27 -12.82 6.81
CA ARG A 82 1.48 -13.85 7.50
C ARG A 82 1.09 -13.47 8.91
N PHE A 83 1.98 -12.79 9.62
CA PHE A 83 1.71 -12.24 10.94
C PHE A 83 0.62 -11.17 10.88
N GLN A 84 0.71 -10.24 9.93
CA GLN A 84 -0.17 -9.08 9.88
C GLN A 84 -1.58 -9.40 9.34
N TYR A 85 -1.68 -10.33 8.40
CA TYR A 85 -2.95 -10.61 7.71
C TYR A 85 -3.47 -12.02 7.98
N ASN A 86 -2.82 -13.06 7.45
CA ASN A 86 -3.15 -14.47 7.67
C ASN A 86 -2.10 -15.40 7.03
N GLN A 87 -2.14 -16.70 7.35
CA GLN A 87 -1.18 -17.70 6.86
C GLN A 87 -1.06 -17.81 5.32
N GLY A 88 -2.09 -17.40 4.57
CA GLY A 88 -2.10 -17.38 3.11
C GLY A 88 -1.45 -16.14 2.48
N ALA A 89 -1.19 -15.09 3.27
CA ALA A 89 -0.60 -13.86 2.77
C ALA A 89 0.86 -14.07 2.31
N LYS A 90 1.21 -13.42 1.19
CA LYS A 90 2.53 -13.50 0.55
C LYS A 90 3.09 -12.11 0.31
N SER A 91 4.41 -11.97 0.45
CA SER A 91 5.08 -10.71 0.21
C SER A 91 5.30 -10.48 -1.28
N HIS A 92 5.24 -9.21 -1.68
CA HIS A 92 5.59 -8.74 -3.01
C HIS A 92 6.22 -7.36 -2.93
N THR A 93 7.23 -7.09 -3.75
CA THR A 93 7.87 -5.78 -3.84
C THR A 93 7.45 -5.10 -5.14
N LYS A 94 6.88 -3.90 -5.05
CA LYS A 94 6.51 -3.12 -6.24
C LYS A 94 7.74 -2.49 -6.92
N ASN A 95 8.81 -2.25 -6.17
CA ASN A 95 10.05 -1.67 -6.66
C ASN A 95 11.23 -2.05 -5.76
N GLU A 96 12.12 -2.92 -6.24
CA GLU A 96 13.26 -3.42 -5.47
C GLU A 96 14.22 -2.33 -4.97
N ARG A 97 14.24 -1.16 -5.62
CA ARG A 97 15.07 -0.01 -5.24
C ARG A 97 14.43 0.91 -4.21
N ASP A 98 13.18 0.65 -3.85
CA ASP A 98 12.45 1.41 -2.84
C ASP A 98 12.18 0.52 -1.61
N PRO A 99 12.78 0.81 -0.45
CA PRO A 99 12.56 0.03 0.76
C PRO A 99 11.08 -0.02 1.18
N PHE A 100 10.26 0.98 0.84
CA PHE A 100 8.87 1.07 1.29
C PHE A 100 7.86 0.45 0.31
N SER A 101 8.32 -0.22 -0.73
CA SER A 101 7.48 -0.76 -1.79
C SER A 101 6.88 -2.15 -1.51
N TRP A 102 7.10 -2.68 -0.30
CA TRP A 102 6.55 -3.96 0.12
C TRP A 102 5.04 -3.90 0.31
N VAL A 103 4.36 -4.90 -0.26
CA VAL A 103 2.95 -5.16 -0.03
C VAL A 103 2.72 -6.64 0.25
N CYS A 104 1.59 -6.92 0.88
CA CYS A 104 1.10 -8.26 1.09
C CYS A 104 -0.02 -8.56 0.10
N LEU A 105 0.04 -9.75 -0.51
CA LEU A 105 -0.90 -10.23 -1.51
C LEU A 105 -1.63 -11.47 -1.00
N GLN A 106 -2.84 -11.68 -1.52
CA GLN A 106 -3.61 -12.92 -1.38
C GLN A 106 -4.13 -13.38 -2.73
N LYS A 107 -3.99 -14.69 -3.01
CA LYS A 107 -4.60 -15.35 -4.17
C LYS A 107 -5.86 -16.10 -3.76
#